data_AF-A0A2E8Y7W2-F1
#
_entry.id   AF-A0A2E8Y7W2-F1
#
_cell.length_a   1.000
_cell.length_b   1.000
_cell.length_c   1.000
_cell.angle_alpha   90.00
_cell.angle_beta   90.00
_cell.angle_gamma   90.00
#
_symmetry.space_group_name_H-M   'P 1'
#
loop_
_entity.id
_entity.type
_entity.pdbx_description
1 polymer ?
#
loop_
_entity_poly.entity_id
_entity_poly.type
_entity_poly.pdbx_seq_one_letter_code
_entity_poly.pdbx_strand_id
1 'polypeptide(L)'
;MALSRQNLRLSLTLLVLVLVLVLVIVIVIGPVVLSMGPVISILFWLSSAYCYTQAATDGLVKVSYSPVEATLDITPKTRAVLRDGDLLVHWPAADGNVQLRDESGAVLLDIAPSSVVATVHKRLWWNWLLEHPAGYLDDQSPVDGIEIEMPRKTILNGVPA
;
A
#
# COMPACT_ATOMS: atom_id res chain seq x y z
N MET A 1 -8.57 57.93 -19.86
CA MET A 1 -9.42 56.76 -20.22
C MET A 1 -8.69 55.72 -21.12
N ALA A 2 -7.63 56.08 -21.87
CA ALA A 2 -6.89 55.15 -22.75
C ALA A 2 -6.09 54.05 -22.02
N LEU A 3 -5.49 54.37 -20.86
CA LEU A 3 -4.68 53.44 -20.05
C LEU A 3 -5.46 52.19 -19.57
N SER A 4 -6.77 52.31 -19.30
CA SER A 4 -7.62 51.20 -18.85
C SER A 4 -7.83 50.14 -19.94
N ARG A 5 -7.99 50.55 -21.21
CA ARG A 5 -8.17 49.62 -22.34
C ARG A 5 -6.88 48.87 -22.68
N GLN A 6 -5.72 49.51 -22.52
CA GLN A 6 -4.41 48.89 -22.75
C GLN A 6 -4.09 47.85 -21.67
N ASN A 7 -4.35 48.16 -20.40
CA ASN A 7 -4.20 47.21 -19.29
C ASN A 7 -5.15 46.02 -19.44
N LEU A 8 -6.41 46.25 -19.83
CA LEU A 8 -7.37 45.17 -20.08
C LEU A 8 -6.92 44.23 -21.21
N ARG A 9 -6.37 44.78 -22.30
CA ARG A 9 -5.81 43.98 -23.40
C ARG A 9 -4.60 43.16 -22.96
N LEU A 10 -3.69 43.75 -22.18
CA LEU A 10 -2.52 43.06 -21.63
C LEU A 10 -2.94 41.91 -20.70
N SER A 11 -3.89 42.15 -19.79
CA SER A 11 -4.41 41.11 -18.89
C SER A 11 -5.10 39.98 -19.64
N LEU A 12 -5.87 40.29 -20.69
CA LEU A 12 -6.54 39.26 -21.51
C LEU A 12 -5.52 38.41 -22.27
N THR A 13 -4.51 39.04 -22.88
CA THR A 13 -3.43 38.32 -23.59
C THR A 13 -2.63 37.43 -22.64
N LEU A 14 -2.31 37.93 -21.44
CA LEU A 14 -1.63 37.15 -20.41
C LEU A 14 -2.47 35.95 -19.95
N LEU A 15 -3.76 36.15 -19.71
CA LEU A 15 -4.68 35.07 -19.32
C LEU A 15 -4.73 33.97 -20.40
N VAL A 16 -4.85 34.36 -21.67
CA VAL A 16 -4.87 33.41 -22.79
C VAL A 16 -3.54 32.65 -22.89
N LEU A 17 -2.40 33.34 -22.76
CA LEU A 17 -1.09 32.69 -22.77
C LEU A 17 -0.92 31.70 -21.61
N VAL A 18 -1.38 32.06 -20.40
CA VAL A 18 -1.36 31.15 -19.25
C VAL A 18 -2.24 29.93 -19.50
N LEU A 19 -3.45 30.10 -20.04
CA LEU A 19 -4.34 29.00 -20.39
C LEU A 19 -3.73 28.06 -21.44
N VAL A 20 -3.13 28.61 -22.49
CA VAL A 20 -2.43 27.83 -23.52
C VAL A 20 -1.23 27.10 -22.92
N LEU A 21 -0.45 27.75 -22.07
CA LEU A 21 0.67 27.12 -21.39
C LEU A 21 0.21 25.94 -20.52
N VAL A 22 -0.84 26.13 -19.72
CA VAL A 22 -1.43 25.05 -18.90
C VAL A 22 -1.91 23.90 -19.79
N LEU A 23 -2.59 24.22 -20.89
CA LEU A 23 -3.07 23.20 -21.83
C LEU A 23 -1.90 22.40 -22.44
N VAL A 24 -0.84 23.07 -22.88
CA VAL A 24 0.36 22.42 -23.43
C VAL A 24 1.03 21.54 -22.37
N ILE A 25 1.14 22.04 -21.13
CA ILE A 25 1.67 21.27 -20.01
C ILE A 25 0.85 19.99 -19.80
N VAL A 26 -0.48 20.08 -19.76
CA VAL A 26 -1.35 18.90 -19.57
C VAL A 26 -1.24 17.92 -20.74
N ILE A 27 -1.19 18.41 -21.99
CA ILE A 27 -1.09 17.57 -23.19
C ILE A 27 0.29 16.88 -23.29
N VAL A 28 1.36 17.51 -22.80
CA VAL A 28 2.72 16.94 -22.89
C VAL A 28 3.02 16.08 -21.66
N ILE A 29 2.79 16.59 -20.46
CA ILE A 29 3.12 15.88 -19.21
C ILE A 29 2.12 14.77 -18.92
N GLY A 30 0.83 14.96 -19.25
CA GLY A 30 -0.22 13.97 -19.01
C GLY A 30 0.11 12.59 -19.60
N PRO A 31 0.43 12.49 -20.90
CA PRO A 31 0.84 11.23 -21.53
C PRO A 31 2.13 10.65 -20.95
N VAL A 32 3.09 11.48 -20.54
CA VAL A 32 4.34 11.01 -19.90
C VAL A 32 4.02 10.33 -18.58
N VAL A 33 3.25 10.98 -17.70
CA VAL A 33 2.84 10.41 -16.41
C VAL A 33 2.02 9.15 -16.62
N LEU A 34 1.09 9.16 -17.58
CA LEU A 34 0.28 7.98 -17.91
C LEU A 34 1.16 6.81 -18.38
N SER A 35 2.20 7.10 -19.16
CA SER A 35 3.16 6.11 -19.66
C SER A 35 4.07 5.54 -18.56
N MET A 36 4.20 6.20 -17.41
CA MET A 36 4.91 5.65 -16.25
C MET A 36 4.10 4.57 -15.53
N GLY A 37 2.78 4.52 -15.74
CA GLY A 37 1.89 3.53 -15.13
C GLY A 37 2.42 2.10 -15.23
N PRO A 38 2.66 1.56 -16.46
CA PRO A 38 3.20 0.21 -16.64
C PRO A 38 4.53 -0.05 -15.92
N VAL A 39 5.43 0.95 -15.91
CA VAL A 39 6.73 0.81 -15.22
C VAL A 39 6.52 0.70 -13.71
N ILE A 40 5.67 1.55 -13.14
CA ILE A 40 5.32 1.51 -11.72
C ILE A 40 4.63 0.17 -11.38
N SER A 41 3.74 -0.33 -12.25
CA SER A 41 3.09 -1.64 -12.08
C SER A 41 4.12 -2.78 -11.99
N ILE A 42 5.09 -2.80 -12.91
CA ILE A 42 6.13 -3.82 -12.93
C ILE A 42 7.03 -3.71 -11.70
N LEU A 43 7.42 -2.49 -11.29
CA LEU A 43 8.23 -2.29 -10.09
C LEU A 43 7.50 -2.74 -8.82
N PHE A 44 6.21 -2.44 -8.71
CA PHE A 44 5.38 -2.85 -7.59
C PHE A 44 5.23 -4.38 -7.52
N TRP A 45 4.96 -5.01 -8.68
CA TRP A 45 4.90 -6.46 -8.79
C TRP A 45 6.25 -7.12 -8.47
N LEU A 46 7.36 -6.56 -8.98
CA LEU A 46 8.70 -7.07 -8.72
C LEU A 46 9.04 -6.99 -7.22
N SER A 47 8.73 -5.86 -6.59
CA SER A 47 8.97 -5.66 -5.15
C SER A 47 8.19 -6.66 -4.30
N SER A 48 6.93 -6.92 -4.62
CA SER A 48 6.10 -7.85 -3.85
C SER A 48 6.43 -9.31 -4.11
N ALA A 49 6.62 -9.69 -5.38
CA ALA A 49 6.83 -11.09 -5.77
C ALA A 49 8.26 -11.60 -5.53
N TYR A 50 9.29 -10.74 -5.53
CA TYR A 50 10.68 -11.18 -5.49
C TYR A 50 11.44 -10.82 -4.21
N CYS A 51 11.00 -9.83 -3.42
CA CYS A 51 11.76 -9.42 -2.24
C CYS A 51 11.47 -10.28 -1.00
N TYR A 52 10.32 -10.96 -0.96
CA TYR A 52 9.89 -11.74 0.20
C TYR A 52 9.82 -13.23 -0.09
N THR A 53 10.11 -14.03 0.93
CA THR A 53 9.84 -15.46 0.94
C THR A 53 8.69 -15.75 1.90
N GLN A 54 7.98 -16.85 1.65
CA GLN A 54 6.99 -17.34 2.60
C GLN A 54 7.66 -17.59 3.96
N ALA A 55 6.99 -17.21 5.04
CA ALA A 55 7.46 -17.57 6.38
C ALA A 55 7.46 -19.09 6.56
N ALA A 56 8.40 -19.58 7.39
CA ALA A 56 8.40 -20.97 7.78
C ALA A 56 7.07 -21.33 8.47
N THR A 57 6.60 -22.56 8.27
CA THR A 57 5.43 -23.09 9.00
C THR A 57 5.63 -22.91 10.51
N ASP A 58 4.65 -22.31 11.18
CA ASP A 58 4.69 -21.93 12.61
C ASP A 58 5.83 -20.96 12.99
N GLY A 59 6.52 -20.37 12.01
CA GLY A 59 7.48 -19.29 12.22
C GLY A 59 6.80 -18.06 12.81
N LEU A 60 7.49 -17.39 13.73
CA LEU A 60 7.01 -16.15 14.33
C LEU A 60 7.28 -14.98 13.40
N VAL A 61 6.23 -14.23 13.11
CA VAL A 61 6.28 -13.05 12.26
C VAL A 61 5.73 -11.87 13.04
N LYS A 62 6.41 -10.73 13.01
CA LYS A 62 5.93 -9.51 13.64
C LYS A 62 4.80 -8.89 12.83
N VAL A 63 3.72 -8.53 13.49
CA VAL A 63 2.58 -7.81 12.91
C VAL A 63 2.48 -6.45 13.59
N SER A 64 2.61 -5.41 12.79
CA SER A 64 2.45 -4.01 13.20
C SER A 64 1.26 -3.40 12.49
N TYR A 65 0.64 -2.39 13.07
CA TYR A 65 -0.52 -1.73 12.50
C TYR A 65 -0.58 -0.27 12.92
N SER A 66 -1.29 0.53 12.14
CA SER A 66 -1.48 1.96 12.38
C SER A 66 -2.95 2.34 12.18
N PRO A 67 -3.55 3.17 13.05
CA PRO A 67 -3.00 3.68 14.32
C PRO A 67 -2.82 2.56 15.37
N VAL A 68 -1.83 2.70 16.26
CA VAL A 68 -1.48 1.69 17.29
C VAL A 68 -2.59 1.56 18.35
N GLU A 69 -3.43 2.58 18.50
CA GLU A 69 -4.55 2.61 19.43
C GLU A 69 -5.72 1.72 18.99
N ALA A 70 -5.74 1.27 17.72
CA ALA A 70 -6.78 0.39 17.22
C ALA A 70 -6.68 -1.00 17.88
N THR A 71 -7.82 -1.57 18.27
CA THR A 71 -7.85 -2.92 18.84
C THR A 71 -7.97 -3.96 17.74
N LEU A 72 -6.98 -4.85 17.66
CA LEU A 72 -6.95 -6.01 16.77
C LEU A 72 -7.05 -7.30 17.57
N ASP A 73 -7.92 -8.21 17.13
CA ASP A 73 -7.98 -9.58 17.63
C ASP A 73 -7.47 -10.55 16.58
N ILE A 74 -6.69 -11.54 17.02
CA ILE A 74 -6.17 -12.59 16.14
C ILE A 74 -6.94 -13.87 16.43
N THR A 75 -7.47 -14.45 15.36
CA THR A 75 -8.16 -15.74 15.41
C THR A 75 -7.40 -16.77 14.57
N PRO A 76 -6.99 -17.91 15.15
CA PRO A 76 -7.15 -18.30 16.55
C PRO A 76 -6.15 -17.61 17.49
N LYS A 77 -6.59 -17.24 18.70
CA LYS A 77 -5.76 -16.51 19.70
C LYS A 77 -4.49 -17.26 20.11
N THR A 78 -4.49 -18.59 20.00
CA THR A 78 -3.32 -19.44 20.28
C THR A 78 -2.14 -19.19 19.35
N ARG A 79 -2.36 -18.51 18.22
CA ARG A 79 -1.32 -18.15 17.26
C ARG A 79 -0.67 -16.81 17.57
N ALA A 80 -1.22 -16.01 18.49
CA ALA A 80 -0.71 -14.71 18.86
C ALA A 80 0.17 -14.81 20.12
N VAL A 81 1.36 -14.20 20.05
CA VAL A 81 2.32 -14.12 21.15
C VAL A 81 2.77 -12.67 21.27
N LEU A 82 2.53 -12.07 22.43
CA LEU A 82 3.09 -10.76 22.76
C LEU A 82 4.46 -10.97 23.40
N ARG A 83 5.53 -10.44 22.79
CA ARG A 83 6.89 -10.47 23.32
C ARG A 83 7.50 -9.08 23.21
N ASP A 84 7.99 -8.55 24.32
CA ASP A 84 8.65 -7.23 24.39
C ASP A 84 7.82 -6.06 23.79
N GLY A 85 6.49 -6.17 23.85
CA GLY A 85 5.57 -5.18 23.28
C GLY A 85 5.24 -5.39 21.80
N ASP A 86 5.91 -6.33 21.14
CA ASP A 86 5.64 -6.69 19.75
C ASP A 86 4.60 -7.81 19.67
N LEU A 87 3.66 -7.65 18.75
CA LEU A 87 2.68 -8.68 18.39
C LEU A 87 3.32 -9.64 17.39
N LEU A 88 3.66 -10.83 17.86
CA LEU A 88 4.18 -11.91 17.04
C LEU A 88 3.06 -12.90 16.72
N VAL A 89 2.98 -13.32 15.47
CA VAL A 89 1.97 -14.26 14.98
C VAL A 89 2.67 -15.50 14.42
N HIS A 90 2.25 -16.67 14.87
CA HIS A 90 2.67 -17.94 14.29
C HIS A 90 2.05 -18.12 12.90
N TRP A 91 2.89 -18.17 11.88
CA TRP A 91 2.45 -18.34 10.50
C TRP A 91 1.65 -19.64 10.32
N PRO A 92 0.50 -19.62 9.63
CA PRO A 92 -0.35 -20.81 9.49
C PRO A 92 0.35 -21.95 8.75
N ALA A 93 0.05 -23.19 9.18
CA ALA A 93 0.38 -24.41 8.46
C ALA A 93 -0.51 -24.57 7.21
N ALA A 94 -0.14 -25.48 6.29
CA ALA A 94 -0.74 -25.60 4.96
C ALA A 94 -2.28 -25.76 4.92
N ASP A 95 -2.88 -26.21 6.02
CA ASP A 95 -4.30 -26.47 6.22
C ASP A 95 -5.01 -25.45 7.13
N GLY A 96 -4.28 -24.46 7.66
CA GLY A 96 -4.82 -23.45 8.57
C GLY A 96 -4.95 -22.06 7.93
N ASN A 97 -5.74 -21.21 8.55
CA ASN A 97 -5.76 -19.78 8.27
C ASN A 97 -5.61 -18.98 9.57
N VAL A 98 -5.10 -17.75 9.46
CA VAL A 98 -5.06 -16.81 10.58
C VAL A 98 -5.79 -15.55 10.17
N GLN A 99 -6.79 -15.17 10.94
CA GLN A 99 -7.60 -14.00 10.67
C GLN A 99 -7.28 -12.89 11.65
N LEU A 100 -7.00 -11.71 11.13
CA LEU A 100 -6.97 -10.47 11.87
C LEU A 100 -8.38 -9.86 11.83
N ARG A 101 -8.92 -9.58 13.00
CA ARG A 101 -10.27 -9.05 13.19
C ARG A 101 -10.23 -7.76 13.98
N ASP A 102 -11.21 -6.90 13.77
CA ASP A 102 -11.43 -5.74 14.64
C ASP A 102 -12.19 -6.12 15.92
N GLU A 103 -12.42 -5.15 16.79
CA GLU A 103 -13.20 -5.29 18.02
C GLU A 103 -14.66 -5.71 17.80
N SER A 104 -15.23 -5.39 16.63
CA SER A 104 -16.59 -5.80 16.26
C SER A 104 -16.66 -7.26 15.78
N GLY A 105 -15.50 -7.87 15.54
CA GLY A 105 -15.35 -9.21 15.01
C GLY A 105 -15.32 -9.26 13.47
N ALA A 106 -15.31 -8.12 12.77
CA ALA A 106 -15.18 -8.08 11.32
C ALA A 106 -13.78 -8.53 10.91
N VAL A 107 -13.68 -9.34 9.85
CA VAL A 107 -12.39 -9.82 9.33
C VAL A 107 -11.74 -8.68 8.55
N LEU A 108 -10.57 -8.23 9.02
CA LEU A 108 -9.77 -7.21 8.37
C LEU A 108 -8.78 -7.82 7.37
N LEU A 109 -8.19 -8.96 7.73
CA LEU A 109 -7.25 -9.68 6.86
C LEU A 109 -7.34 -11.18 7.14
N ASP A 110 -7.38 -11.99 6.08
CA ASP A 110 -7.26 -13.45 6.14
C ASP A 110 -5.91 -13.88 5.58
N ILE A 111 -5.06 -14.41 6.46
CA ILE A 111 -3.71 -14.85 6.14
C ILE A 111 -3.77 -16.33 5.78
N ALA A 112 -3.67 -16.60 4.48
CA ALA A 112 -3.51 -17.95 3.96
C ALA A 112 -2.05 -18.43 4.06
N PRO A 113 -1.80 -19.74 4.18
CA PRO A 113 -0.45 -20.29 4.34
C PRO A 113 0.48 -19.93 3.19
N SER A 114 -0.04 -19.98 1.96
CA SER A 114 0.69 -19.69 0.72
C SER A 114 0.78 -18.20 0.39
N SER A 115 0.23 -17.32 1.25
CA SER A 115 0.27 -15.89 1.00
C SER A 115 1.66 -15.32 1.28
N VAL A 116 2.12 -14.38 0.46
CA VAL A 116 3.34 -13.61 0.72
C VAL A 116 2.90 -12.16 0.77
N VAL A 117 2.47 -11.75 1.96
CA VAL A 117 1.86 -10.43 2.20
C VAL A 117 2.67 -9.72 3.24
N ALA A 118 3.39 -8.68 2.82
CA ALA A 118 4.17 -7.84 3.73
C ALA A 118 3.39 -6.63 4.25
N THR A 119 2.45 -6.10 3.46
CA THR A 119 1.71 -4.89 3.83
C THR A 119 0.31 -4.93 3.23
N VAL A 120 -0.68 -4.48 4.00
CA VAL A 120 -2.06 -4.28 3.56
C VAL A 120 -2.52 -2.91 4.04
N HIS A 121 -3.19 -2.15 3.19
CA HIS A 121 -3.69 -0.82 3.52
C HIS A 121 -5.10 -0.59 2.99
N LYS A 122 -5.74 0.49 3.45
CA LYS A 122 -7.03 0.95 2.92
C LYS A 122 -6.95 1.24 1.42
N ARG A 123 -8.08 1.06 0.74
CA ARG A 123 -8.15 1.29 -0.71
C ARG A 123 -8.07 2.79 -1.01
N LEU A 124 -7.15 3.15 -1.90
CA LEU A 124 -7.02 4.49 -2.45
C LEU A 124 -7.64 4.56 -3.85
N TRP A 125 -8.05 5.75 -4.26
CA TRP A 125 -8.72 5.97 -5.55
C TRP A 125 -7.88 5.57 -6.76
N TRP A 126 -6.56 5.38 -6.62
CA TRP A 126 -5.66 4.96 -7.70
C TRP A 126 -5.34 3.46 -7.65
N ASN A 127 -5.71 2.75 -6.57
CA ASN A 127 -5.45 1.32 -6.40
C ASN A 127 -6.24 0.44 -7.39
N TRP A 128 -7.29 0.95 -8.04
CA TRP A 128 -7.95 0.24 -9.14
C TRP A 128 -7.01 -0.04 -10.33
N LEU A 129 -5.93 0.74 -10.46
CA LEU A 129 -4.94 0.52 -11.51
C LEU A 129 -3.96 -0.61 -11.17
N LEU A 130 -3.79 -0.92 -9.87
CA LEU A 130 -2.78 -1.81 -9.34
C LEU A 130 -3.40 -2.69 -8.26
N GLU A 131 -4.08 -3.78 -8.63
CA GLU A 131 -4.61 -4.70 -7.62
C GLU A 131 -3.49 -5.28 -6.74
N HIS A 132 -3.62 -5.06 -5.43
CA HIS A 132 -2.72 -5.63 -4.45
C HIS A 132 -3.05 -7.12 -4.24
N PRO A 133 -2.09 -8.05 -4.37
CA PRO A 133 -2.36 -9.48 -4.23
C PRO A 133 -2.97 -9.88 -2.88
N ALA A 134 -2.67 -9.11 -1.84
CA ALA A 134 -3.23 -9.28 -0.50
C ALA A 134 -4.66 -8.74 -0.31
N GLY A 135 -5.19 -8.03 -1.31
CA GLY A 135 -6.39 -7.22 -1.18
C GLY A 135 -6.15 -5.89 -0.45
N TYR A 136 -7.25 -5.27 -0.04
CA TYR A 136 -7.26 -3.98 0.68
C TYR A 136 -8.15 -4.10 1.91
N LEU A 137 -7.87 -3.24 2.89
CA LEU A 137 -8.75 -3.05 4.04
C LEU A 137 -10.03 -2.31 3.61
N ASP A 138 -11.12 -2.55 4.33
CA ASP A 138 -12.36 -1.78 4.20
C ASP A 138 -12.08 -0.30 4.54
N ASP A 139 -12.76 0.61 3.86
CA ASP A 139 -12.67 2.04 4.11
C ASP A 139 -13.12 2.40 5.54
N GLN A 140 -14.02 1.60 6.12
CA GLN A 140 -14.48 1.73 7.52
C GLN A 140 -13.56 1.03 8.54
N SER A 141 -12.47 0.40 8.11
CA SER A 141 -11.53 -0.28 9.01
C SER A 141 -10.97 0.70 10.07
N PRO A 142 -10.84 0.28 11.34
CA PRO A 142 -10.24 1.09 12.40
C PRO A 142 -8.72 1.28 12.20
N VAL A 143 -8.09 0.43 11.39
CA VAL A 143 -6.69 0.54 10.99
C VAL A 143 -6.55 1.00 9.54
N ASP A 144 -5.58 1.87 9.30
CA ASP A 144 -5.23 2.36 7.96
C ASP A 144 -4.28 1.41 7.23
N GLY A 145 -3.46 0.68 7.99
CA GLY A 145 -2.54 -0.30 7.45
C GLY A 145 -2.08 -1.34 8.46
N ILE A 146 -1.75 -2.51 7.94
CA ILE A 146 -1.20 -3.66 8.65
C ILE A 146 0.09 -4.04 7.93
N GLU A 147 1.19 -4.06 8.67
CA GLU A 147 2.50 -4.49 8.20
C GLU A 147 2.87 -5.83 8.85
N ILE A 148 3.31 -6.76 8.03
CA ILE A 148 3.71 -8.10 8.41
C ILE A 148 5.18 -8.24 8.01
N GLU A 149 6.06 -8.45 8.99
CA GLU A 149 7.51 -8.51 8.77
C GLU A 149 7.93 -9.84 8.14
N MET A 150 7.70 -9.96 6.84
CA MET A 150 8.01 -11.17 6.07
C MET A 150 9.51 -11.38 5.91
N PRO A 151 10.00 -12.63 5.94
CA PRO A 151 11.41 -12.91 5.72
C PRO A 151 11.82 -12.49 4.31
N ARG A 152 12.96 -11.79 4.22
CA ARG A 152 13.50 -11.30 2.96
C ARG A 152 14.21 -12.41 2.20
N LYS A 153 14.10 -12.38 0.87
CA LYS A 153 14.82 -13.27 -0.03
C LYS A 153 16.29 -12.85 -0.12
N THR A 154 17.20 -13.68 0.38
CA THR A 154 18.64 -13.50 0.17
C THR A 154 19.00 -13.93 -1.26
N ILE A 155 19.32 -12.95 -2.12
CA ILE A 155 19.68 -13.21 -3.52
C ILE A 155 21.20 -13.51 -3.66
N LEU A 156 22.03 -12.91 -2.80
CA LEU A 156 23.47 -13.09 -2.79
C LEU A 156 23.92 -13.55 -1.40
N ASN A 157 24.46 -14.77 -1.33
CA ASN A 157 25.05 -15.28 -0.10
C ASN A 157 26.34 -14.49 0.19
N GLY A 158 26.36 -13.73 1.30
CA GLY A 158 27.56 -13.03 1.79
C GLY A 158 27.54 -11.50 1.73
N VAL A 159 26.45 -10.87 1.27
CA VAL A 159 26.24 -9.42 1.44
C VAL A 159 25.34 -9.20 2.67
N PRO A 160 25.74 -8.38 3.65
CA PRO A 160 24.89 -8.10 4.81
C PRO A 160 23.57 -7.44 4.36
N ALA A 161 22.47 -7.85 4.98
CA ALA A 161 21.11 -7.37 4.75
C ALA A 161 20.87 -5.98 5.36
#